data_AF-A0A946XKK0-F1
#
_entry.id   AF-A0A946XKK0-F1
#
_cell.length_a   1.000
_cell.length_b   1.000
_cell.length_c   1.000
_cell.angle_alpha   90.00
_cell.angle_beta   90.00
_cell.angle_gamma   90.00
#
_symmetry.space_group_name_H-M   'P 1'
#
loop_
_entity.id
_entity.type
_entity.pdbx_description
1 polymer ?
#
loop_
_entity_poly.entity_id
_entity_poly.type
_entity_poly.pdbx_seq_one_letter_code
_entity_poly.pdbx_strand_id
1 'polypeptide(L)'
;MSNELSNSRQQLIKLAEIERSKATLRFKTESEADLFLQSNSRHRPTEPVRNRYSRQGKRFPSRSKGRADLRRRARHAAQGLPWKYRVDFDLTDTDILVLHVHYRLAGPGGSWEPSVAEIASRAAVSPRSVIYAHKKLVAFGLLTVEERRQSAFRNETNVYTLTPALVQSKPQKKSEFFKGAKPCAAKGESSLQLSTPNQDRAKSGVQKIKDPSPAISVRKVSKSSAKRRRCEIPQSPSSTELKIACVANSMIDPMQPKRLNLEEISQRADELLAIYCPNLYRSIWRDGIAFHGFKAILAVFETALLYDADHVHTPHGYLSGILRKSADECHPELTLSRLFAARSNAAKKIAAEKVAGGPEFAPKRRVVGDLGSRAL
;
A
#
# COMPACT_ATOMS: atom_id res chain seq x y z
N MET A 1 70.68 37.15 -14.09
CA MET A 1 69.27 37.34 -13.68
C MET A 1 68.27 37.25 -14.85
N SER A 2 68.70 37.32 -16.12
CA SER A 2 67.78 37.34 -17.27
C SER A 2 67.23 35.97 -17.72
N ASN A 3 67.86 34.86 -17.33
CA ASN A 3 67.45 33.52 -17.77
C ASN A 3 66.28 32.94 -16.96
N GLU A 4 66.12 33.31 -15.68
CA GLU A 4 65.05 32.79 -14.83
C GLU A 4 63.68 33.41 -15.16
N LEU A 5 63.66 34.70 -15.54
CA LEU A 5 62.46 35.40 -16.01
C LEU A 5 61.97 34.89 -17.38
N SER A 6 62.88 34.40 -18.22
CA SER A 6 62.51 33.76 -19.50
C SER A 6 61.80 32.42 -19.27
N ASN A 7 62.29 31.64 -18.30
CA ASN A 7 61.77 30.31 -18.02
C ASN A 7 60.37 30.36 -17.36
N SER A 8 60.15 31.32 -16.44
CA SER A 8 58.83 31.52 -15.82
C SER A 8 57.77 32.01 -16.83
N ARG A 9 58.16 32.88 -17.77
CA ARG A 9 57.27 33.35 -18.84
C ARG A 9 56.90 32.23 -19.82
N GLN A 10 57.84 31.35 -20.14
CA GLN A 10 57.58 30.16 -20.98
C GLN A 10 56.64 29.15 -20.29
N GLN A 11 56.74 28.99 -18.97
CA GLN A 11 55.83 28.13 -18.21
C GLN A 11 54.40 28.68 -18.18
N LEU A 12 54.22 30.00 -18.02
CA LEU A 12 52.91 30.63 -18.07
C LEU A 12 52.23 30.52 -19.44
N ILE A 13 53.00 30.61 -20.53
CA ILE A 13 52.48 30.42 -21.89
C ILE A 13 51.99 28.98 -22.09
N LYS A 14 52.76 27.98 -21.63
CA LYS A 14 52.34 26.57 -21.70
C LYS A 14 51.07 26.30 -20.90
N LEU A 15 50.92 26.89 -19.72
CA LEU A 15 49.70 26.74 -18.91
C LEU A 15 48.48 27.34 -19.61
N ALA A 16 48.62 28.52 -20.23
CA ALA A 16 47.54 29.14 -20.99
C ALA A 16 47.12 28.32 -22.23
N GLU A 17 48.06 27.65 -22.90
CA GLU A 17 47.77 26.74 -24.02
C GLU A 17 47.04 25.47 -23.56
N ILE A 18 47.39 24.95 -22.38
CA ILE A 18 46.69 23.81 -21.77
C ILE A 18 45.24 24.19 -21.40
N GLU A 19 45.01 25.40 -20.91
CA GLU A 19 43.64 25.86 -20.62
C GLU A 19 42.82 26.10 -21.89
N ARG A 20 43.41 26.67 -22.94
CA ARG A 20 42.74 26.83 -24.24
C ARG A 20 42.39 25.50 -24.90
N SER A 21 43.28 24.50 -24.80
CA SER A 21 43.02 23.15 -25.31
C SER A 21 41.95 22.41 -24.50
N LYS A 22 41.90 22.59 -23.17
CA LYS A 22 40.79 22.09 -22.33
C LYS A 22 39.46 22.77 -22.64
N ALA A 23 39.44 24.07 -22.89
CA ALA A 23 38.22 24.80 -23.23
C ALA A 23 37.67 24.39 -24.60
N THR A 24 38.53 24.16 -25.59
CA THR A 24 38.12 23.65 -26.91
C THR A 24 37.63 22.20 -26.87
N LEU A 25 38.18 21.36 -25.98
CA LEU A 25 37.65 20.02 -25.73
C LEU A 25 36.25 20.05 -25.11
N ARG A 26 36.00 20.95 -24.14
CA ARG A 26 34.66 21.13 -23.53
C ARG A 26 33.62 21.61 -24.55
N PHE A 27 33.99 22.56 -25.40
CA PHE A 27 33.11 23.04 -26.47
C PHE A 27 32.78 21.95 -27.51
N LYS A 28 33.74 21.08 -27.86
CA LYS A 28 33.48 19.95 -28.75
C LYS A 28 32.51 18.94 -28.12
N THR A 29 32.69 18.60 -26.84
CA THR A 29 31.79 17.66 -26.14
C THR A 29 30.37 18.19 -25.94
N GLU A 30 30.21 19.51 -25.73
CA GLU A 30 28.89 20.14 -25.61
C GLU A 30 28.19 20.23 -26.97
N SER A 31 28.94 20.53 -28.05
CA SER A 31 28.39 20.52 -29.41
C SER A 31 28.00 19.13 -29.91
N GLU A 32 28.74 18.08 -29.52
CA GLU A 32 28.39 16.68 -29.82
C GLU A 32 27.19 16.20 -29.00
N ALA A 33 27.07 16.62 -27.73
CA ALA A 33 25.90 16.32 -26.90
C ALA A 33 24.63 17.00 -27.42
N ASP A 34 24.73 18.24 -27.91
CA ASP A 34 23.60 18.96 -28.53
C ASP A 34 23.22 18.40 -29.91
N LEU A 35 24.19 17.93 -30.70
CA LEU A 35 23.93 17.19 -31.95
C LEU A 35 23.29 15.81 -31.70
N PHE A 36 23.62 15.13 -30.60
CA PHE A 36 22.99 13.87 -30.20
C PHE A 36 21.54 14.07 -29.70
N LEU A 37 21.25 15.21 -29.07
CA LEU A 37 19.90 15.60 -28.68
C LEU A 37 19.05 16.09 -29.87
N GLN A 38 19.65 16.78 -30.84
CA GLN A 38 18.93 17.24 -32.05
C GLN A 38 18.66 16.12 -33.06
N SER A 39 19.56 15.16 -33.24
CA SER A 39 19.37 14.03 -34.18
C SER A 39 18.28 13.04 -33.74
N ASN A 40 18.00 12.92 -32.44
CA ASN A 40 16.89 12.10 -31.92
C ASN A 40 15.52 12.82 -31.93
N SER A 41 15.48 14.10 -32.33
CA SER A 41 14.23 14.90 -32.31
C SER A 41 13.47 14.92 -33.65
N ARG A 42 14.05 14.42 -34.75
CA ARG A 42 13.53 14.66 -36.11
C ARG A 42 12.79 13.50 -36.79
N HIS A 43 12.49 12.41 -36.09
CA HIS A 43 11.57 11.37 -36.59
C HIS A 43 10.59 10.88 -35.52
N ARG A 44 9.73 11.76 -35.02
CA ARG A 44 8.40 11.35 -34.59
C ARG A 44 7.37 11.92 -35.57
N PRO A 45 6.69 11.09 -36.37
CA PRO A 45 5.54 11.57 -37.13
C PRO A 45 4.47 12.05 -36.14
N THR A 46 4.22 13.34 -36.19
CA THR A 46 3.13 14.03 -35.50
C THR A 46 1.84 13.80 -36.28
N GLU A 47 1.35 12.57 -36.28
CA GLU A 47 -0.05 12.32 -36.55
C GLU A 47 -0.66 11.58 -35.35
N PRO A 48 -1.73 12.11 -34.74
CA PRO A 48 -2.51 11.33 -33.79
C PRO A 48 -3.25 10.25 -34.59
N VAL A 49 -2.59 9.12 -34.84
CA VAL A 49 -3.30 7.88 -35.12
C VAL A 49 -4.19 7.67 -33.90
N ARG A 50 -5.49 7.97 -34.06
CA ARG A 50 -6.55 7.59 -33.14
C ARG A 50 -6.48 6.08 -33.00
N ASN A 51 -5.66 5.62 -32.06
CA ASN A 51 -5.67 4.25 -31.58
C ASN A 51 -7.02 4.03 -30.90
N ARG A 52 -8.02 3.65 -31.70
CA ARG A 52 -9.32 3.08 -31.29
C ARG A 52 -9.17 1.69 -30.68
N TYR A 53 -8.03 1.39 -30.07
CA TYR A 53 -7.89 0.25 -29.17
C TYR A 53 -7.83 0.81 -27.76
N SER A 54 -8.99 0.80 -27.12
CA SER A 54 -9.17 0.98 -25.69
C SER A 54 -8.26 0.02 -24.92
N ARG A 55 -7.02 0.45 -24.67
CA ARG A 55 -6.21 -0.07 -23.57
C ARG A 55 -6.86 0.39 -22.28
N GLN A 56 -7.96 -0.28 -21.90
CA GLN A 56 -8.35 -0.41 -20.50
C GLN A 56 -7.19 -1.16 -19.82
N GLY A 57 -6.11 -0.44 -19.51
CA GLY A 57 -5.08 -0.95 -18.62
C GLY A 57 -5.81 -1.38 -17.35
N LYS A 58 -5.82 -2.68 -17.08
CA LYS A 58 -6.44 -3.27 -15.89
C LYS A 58 -5.88 -2.50 -14.69
N ARG A 59 -6.68 -1.58 -14.15
CA ARG A 59 -6.30 -0.80 -12.97
C ARG A 59 -6.01 -1.82 -11.88
N PHE A 60 -4.76 -1.87 -11.41
CA PHE A 60 -4.40 -2.73 -10.29
C PHE A 60 -5.39 -2.45 -9.15
N PRO A 61 -6.04 -3.49 -8.59
CA PRO A 61 -7.00 -3.28 -7.52
C PRO A 61 -6.33 -2.54 -6.37
N SER A 62 -7.04 -1.58 -5.76
CA SER A 62 -6.52 -0.90 -4.56
C SER A 62 -6.12 -1.94 -3.51
N ARG A 63 -5.09 -1.65 -2.71
CA ARG A 63 -4.59 -2.58 -1.69
C ARG A 63 -5.70 -3.06 -0.73
N SER A 64 -6.68 -2.20 -0.44
CA SER A 64 -7.89 -2.52 0.33
C SER A 64 -8.80 -3.53 -0.40
N LYS A 65 -9.05 -3.32 -1.69
CA LYS A 65 -9.84 -4.23 -2.52
C LYS A 65 -9.13 -5.57 -2.71
N GLY A 66 -7.81 -5.57 -2.86
CA GLY A 66 -6.98 -6.78 -2.93
C GLY A 66 -7.04 -7.59 -1.65
N ARG A 67 -6.98 -6.94 -0.47
CA ARG A 67 -7.11 -7.64 0.83
C ARG A 67 -8.50 -8.20 1.05
N ALA A 68 -9.54 -7.46 0.68
CA ALA A 68 -10.93 -7.93 0.77
C ALA A 68 -11.19 -9.13 -0.16
N ASP A 69 -10.64 -9.08 -1.38
CA ASP A 69 -10.72 -10.18 -2.35
C ASP A 69 -9.96 -11.42 -1.87
N LEU A 70 -8.75 -11.25 -1.35
CA LEU A 70 -7.96 -12.33 -0.74
C LEU A 70 -8.74 -13.03 0.38
N ARG A 71 -9.32 -12.26 1.30
CA ARG A 71 -10.19 -12.77 2.38
C ARG A 71 -11.39 -13.54 1.85
N ARG A 72 -12.07 -13.00 0.83
CA ARG A 72 -13.23 -13.67 0.21
C ARG A 72 -12.83 -15.02 -0.40
N ARG A 73 -11.72 -15.05 -1.14
CA ARG A 73 -11.18 -16.27 -1.75
C ARG A 73 -10.74 -17.27 -0.67
N ALA A 74 -10.06 -16.81 0.37
CA ALA A 74 -9.65 -17.65 1.50
C ALA A 74 -10.85 -18.29 2.19
N ARG A 75 -11.93 -17.54 2.46
CA ARG A 75 -13.16 -18.11 3.03
C ARG A 75 -13.79 -19.18 2.14
N HIS A 76 -13.83 -18.96 0.83
CA HIS A 76 -14.35 -19.95 -0.11
C HIS A 76 -13.43 -21.19 -0.21
N ALA A 77 -12.12 -20.99 -0.23
CA ALA A 77 -11.14 -22.07 -0.21
C ALA A 77 -11.21 -22.88 1.09
N ALA A 78 -11.37 -22.18 2.22
CA ALA A 78 -11.56 -22.78 3.53
C ALA A 78 -12.72 -23.78 3.45
N GLN A 79 -13.88 -23.40 2.88
CA GLN A 79 -15.05 -24.30 2.72
C GLN A 79 -14.74 -25.67 2.10
N GLY A 80 -13.68 -25.82 1.29
CA GLY A 80 -13.28 -27.10 0.72
C GLY A 80 -12.25 -27.91 1.53
N LEU A 81 -11.72 -27.37 2.63
CA LEU A 81 -10.79 -28.06 3.53
C LEU A 81 -11.55 -28.70 4.72
N PRO A 82 -11.08 -29.77 5.36
CA PRO A 82 -11.75 -30.29 6.56
C PRO A 82 -11.76 -29.25 7.70
N TRP A 83 -12.84 -29.21 8.49
CA TRP A 83 -13.06 -28.18 9.53
C TRP A 83 -11.90 -28.07 10.52
N LYS A 84 -11.38 -29.22 10.99
CA LYS A 84 -10.26 -29.31 11.95
C LYS A 84 -9.06 -28.45 11.53
N TYR A 85 -8.62 -28.61 10.28
CA TYR A 85 -7.45 -27.89 9.76
C TYR A 85 -7.66 -26.38 9.56
N ARG A 86 -8.90 -25.88 9.67
CA ARG A 86 -9.20 -24.45 9.61
C ARG A 86 -9.20 -23.78 10.98
N VAL A 87 -9.52 -24.54 12.03
CA VAL A 87 -9.77 -24.02 13.38
C VAL A 87 -8.57 -24.29 14.29
N ASP A 88 -7.97 -25.46 14.16
CA ASP A 88 -6.91 -25.92 15.07
C ASP A 88 -5.56 -25.25 14.78
N PHE A 89 -5.41 -24.63 13.60
CA PHE A 89 -4.17 -24.00 13.15
C PHE A 89 -4.39 -22.50 12.89
N ASP A 90 -3.47 -21.67 13.38
CA ASP A 90 -3.47 -20.22 13.10
C ASP A 90 -2.97 -19.95 11.67
N LEU A 91 -3.82 -20.23 10.68
CA LEU A 91 -3.54 -20.06 9.26
C LEU A 91 -3.99 -18.67 8.77
N THR A 92 -3.11 -17.98 8.04
CA THR A 92 -3.49 -16.73 7.37
C THR A 92 -4.34 -17.00 6.13
N ASP A 93 -5.02 -15.97 5.63
CA ASP A 93 -5.79 -16.05 4.38
C ASP A 93 -4.98 -16.64 3.20
N THR A 94 -3.66 -16.37 3.17
CA THR A 94 -2.78 -16.89 2.11
C THR A 94 -2.43 -18.35 2.34
N ASP A 95 -2.17 -18.75 3.58
CA ASP A 95 -1.84 -20.13 3.94
C ASP A 95 -3.02 -21.06 3.61
N ILE A 96 -4.25 -20.62 3.89
CA ILE A 96 -5.48 -21.35 3.55
C ILE A 96 -5.60 -21.55 2.04
N LEU A 97 -5.30 -20.52 1.24
CA LEU A 97 -5.37 -20.62 -0.22
C LEU A 97 -4.33 -21.58 -0.78
N VAL A 98 -3.08 -21.48 -0.31
CA VAL A 98 -2.00 -22.38 -0.72
C VAL A 98 -2.34 -23.81 -0.31
N LEU A 99 -2.72 -24.04 0.94
CA LEU A 99 -3.12 -25.36 1.43
C LEU A 99 -4.29 -25.94 0.64
N HIS A 100 -5.30 -25.13 0.30
CA HIS A 100 -6.41 -25.56 -0.54
C HIS A 100 -5.97 -26.00 -1.94
N VAL A 101 -4.98 -25.31 -2.53
CA VAL A 101 -4.42 -25.71 -3.82
C VAL A 101 -3.68 -27.05 -3.70
N HIS A 102 -2.83 -27.24 -2.68
CA HIS A 102 -2.22 -28.56 -2.42
C HIS A 102 -3.28 -29.63 -2.21
N TYR A 103 -4.31 -29.33 -1.42
CA TYR A 103 -5.42 -30.24 -1.17
C TYR A 103 -6.17 -30.61 -2.45
N ARG A 104 -6.42 -29.69 -3.38
CA ARG A 104 -7.10 -30.06 -4.64
C ARG A 104 -6.23 -30.85 -5.61
N LEU A 105 -4.92 -30.61 -5.62
CA LEU A 105 -4.02 -31.13 -6.66
C LEU A 105 -3.28 -32.39 -6.25
N ALA A 106 -3.11 -32.62 -4.96
CA ALA A 106 -2.56 -33.88 -4.48
C ALA A 106 -3.42 -35.05 -4.99
N GLY A 107 -2.75 -36.05 -5.58
CA GLY A 107 -3.39 -37.27 -6.05
C GLY A 107 -3.87 -38.17 -4.90
N PRO A 108 -4.31 -39.40 -5.20
CA PRO A 108 -4.68 -40.39 -4.19
C PRO A 108 -3.52 -40.74 -3.23
N GLY A 109 -2.27 -40.63 -3.70
CA GLY A 109 -1.07 -40.80 -2.88
C GLY A 109 -0.63 -39.56 -2.09
N GLY A 110 -1.33 -38.43 -2.20
CA GLY A 110 -0.99 -37.21 -1.44
C GLY A 110 0.21 -36.40 -1.95
N SER A 111 1.00 -36.96 -2.86
CA SER A 111 2.17 -36.31 -3.47
C SER A 111 1.84 -35.67 -4.82
N TRP A 112 2.59 -34.62 -5.17
CA TRP A 112 2.53 -33.93 -6.46
C TRP A 112 3.74 -33.00 -6.68
N GLU A 113 4.04 -32.65 -7.94
CA GLU A 113 5.26 -31.93 -8.34
C GLU A 113 5.02 -30.59 -9.10
N PRO A 114 4.29 -29.63 -8.51
CA PRO A 114 4.05 -28.32 -9.11
C PRO A 114 5.24 -27.37 -9.00
N SER A 115 5.34 -26.45 -9.95
CA SER A 115 6.19 -25.28 -9.78
C SER A 115 5.58 -24.28 -8.79
N VAL A 116 6.42 -23.52 -8.08
CA VAL A 116 5.96 -22.44 -7.17
C VAL A 116 5.15 -21.39 -7.95
N ALA A 117 5.52 -21.12 -9.20
CA ALA A 117 4.79 -20.19 -10.08
C ALA A 117 3.38 -20.69 -10.42
N GLU A 118 3.21 -22.00 -10.61
CA GLU A 118 1.90 -22.61 -10.84
C GLU A 118 1.02 -22.51 -9.58
N ILE A 119 1.56 -22.85 -8.40
CA ILE A 119 0.84 -22.71 -7.14
C ILE A 119 0.40 -21.26 -6.93
N ALA A 120 1.31 -20.31 -7.13
CA ALA A 120 1.05 -18.88 -7.00
C ALA A 120 -0.07 -18.41 -7.94
N SER A 121 -0.06 -18.89 -9.19
CA SER A 121 -1.07 -18.56 -10.20
C SER A 121 -2.44 -19.12 -9.81
N ARG A 122 -2.51 -20.38 -9.39
CA ARG A 122 -3.78 -21.03 -8.98
C ARG A 122 -4.34 -20.45 -7.68
N ALA A 123 -3.48 -20.11 -6.73
CA ALA A 123 -3.88 -19.43 -5.49
C ALA A 123 -4.11 -17.92 -5.68
N ALA A 124 -3.76 -17.35 -6.85
CA ALA A 124 -3.76 -15.93 -7.16
C ALA A 124 -3.10 -15.08 -6.04
N VAL A 125 -1.87 -15.47 -5.71
CA VAL A 125 -0.97 -14.81 -4.74
C VAL A 125 0.43 -14.68 -5.33
N SER A 126 1.29 -13.87 -4.72
CA SER A 126 2.68 -13.75 -5.20
C SER A 126 3.49 -15.02 -4.91
N PRO A 127 4.48 -15.39 -5.76
CA PRO A 127 5.36 -16.53 -5.50
C PRO A 127 6.08 -16.44 -4.16
N ARG A 128 6.47 -15.23 -3.76
CA ARG A 128 7.10 -14.98 -2.45
C ARG A 128 6.16 -15.34 -1.30
N SER A 129 4.88 -15.02 -1.43
CA SER A 129 3.87 -15.38 -0.42
C SER A 129 3.68 -16.90 -0.33
N VAL A 130 3.77 -17.62 -1.45
CA VAL A 130 3.73 -19.09 -1.46
C VAL A 130 4.90 -19.68 -0.67
N ILE A 131 6.12 -19.18 -0.89
CA ILE A 131 7.31 -19.65 -0.17
C ILE A 131 7.15 -19.47 1.35
N TYR A 132 6.65 -18.32 1.80
CA TYR A 132 6.37 -18.10 3.22
C TYR A 132 5.26 -19.02 3.75
N ALA A 133 4.19 -19.22 2.99
CA ALA A 133 3.12 -20.14 3.34
C ALA A 133 3.63 -21.59 3.45
N HIS A 134 4.50 -22.03 2.54
CA HIS A 134 5.12 -23.35 2.62
C HIS A 134 5.90 -23.55 3.91
N LYS A 135 6.75 -22.58 4.28
CA LYS A 135 7.48 -22.63 5.56
C LYS A 135 6.54 -22.79 6.75
N LYS A 136 5.41 -22.09 6.75
CA LYS A 136 4.41 -22.16 7.82
C LYS A 136 3.67 -23.50 7.83
N LEU A 137 3.24 -23.99 6.66
CA LEU A 137 2.54 -25.26 6.53
C LEU A 137 3.42 -26.46 6.89
N VAL A 138 4.72 -26.39 6.58
CA VAL A 138 5.72 -27.36 7.02
C VAL A 138 5.89 -27.33 8.53
N ALA A 139 5.99 -26.14 9.13
CA ALA A 139 6.07 -25.99 10.59
C ALA A 139 4.83 -26.55 11.31
N PHE A 140 3.65 -26.46 10.70
CA PHE A 140 2.42 -27.06 11.21
C PHE A 140 2.27 -28.57 10.90
N GLY A 141 3.22 -29.17 10.17
CA GLY A 141 3.18 -30.58 9.81
C GLY A 141 2.03 -30.94 8.85
N LEU A 142 1.53 -29.97 8.08
CA LEU A 142 0.44 -30.16 7.10
C LEU A 142 0.95 -30.48 5.69
N LEU A 143 2.22 -30.16 5.43
CA LEU A 143 2.88 -30.30 4.15
C LEU A 143 4.32 -30.73 4.40
N THR A 144 4.79 -31.73 3.68
CA THR A 144 6.22 -32.04 3.59
C THR A 144 6.71 -31.62 2.20
N VAL A 145 7.90 -31.04 2.17
CA VAL A 145 8.52 -30.53 0.95
C VAL A 145 9.86 -31.22 0.78
N GLU A 146 10.01 -31.98 -0.30
CA GLU A 146 11.28 -32.53 -0.72
C GLU A 146 11.90 -31.59 -1.75
N GLU A 147 12.95 -30.89 -1.35
CA GLU A 147 13.68 -30.00 -2.24
C GLU A 147 14.56 -30.82 -3.19
N ARG A 148 14.21 -30.86 -4.48
CA ARG A 148 14.99 -31.56 -5.51
C ARG A 148 15.95 -30.61 -6.20
N ARG A 149 17.06 -30.30 -5.51
CA ARG A 149 18.18 -29.57 -6.09
C ARG A 149 19.20 -30.56 -6.64
N GLN A 150 19.35 -30.63 -7.96
CA GLN A 150 20.36 -31.47 -8.59
C GLN A 150 21.75 -30.80 -8.59
N SER A 151 21.80 -29.50 -8.87
CA SER A 151 23.04 -28.72 -8.85
C SER A 151 22.75 -27.23 -8.69
N ALA A 152 23.79 -26.39 -8.53
CA ALA A 152 23.66 -24.95 -8.45
C ALA A 152 22.93 -24.31 -9.66
N PHE A 153 23.00 -24.95 -10.83
CA PHE A 153 22.45 -24.44 -12.09
C PHE A 153 21.22 -25.21 -12.59
N ARG A 154 20.88 -26.35 -11.98
CA ARG A 154 19.76 -27.20 -12.40
C ARG A 154 18.91 -27.58 -11.20
N ASN A 155 17.71 -27.02 -11.15
CA ASN A 155 16.72 -27.30 -10.12
C ASN A 155 15.57 -28.09 -10.75
N GLU A 156 15.20 -29.21 -10.14
CA GLU A 156 13.96 -29.89 -10.47
C GLU A 156 12.80 -29.27 -9.66
N THR A 157 11.57 -29.61 -10.05
CA THR A 157 10.40 -29.23 -9.26
C THR A 157 10.41 -29.97 -7.93
N ASN A 158 10.20 -29.22 -6.85
CA ASN A 158 10.04 -29.79 -5.52
C ASN A 158 8.83 -30.74 -5.49
N VAL A 159 8.95 -31.82 -4.73
CA VAL A 159 7.82 -32.71 -4.44
C VAL A 159 7.14 -32.23 -3.17
N TYR A 160 5.83 -32.14 -3.24
CA TYR A 160 5.01 -31.73 -2.12
C TYR A 160 4.12 -32.89 -1.72
N THR A 161 4.21 -33.32 -0.47
CA THR A 161 3.38 -34.41 0.05
C THR A 161 2.51 -33.89 1.18
N LEU A 162 1.20 -34.13 1.07
CA LEU A 162 0.27 -33.82 2.14
C LEU A 162 0.33 -34.88 3.24
N THR A 163 0.06 -34.46 4.47
CA THR A 163 -0.06 -35.36 5.62
C THR A 163 -1.12 -36.45 5.34
N PRO A 164 -0.85 -37.73 5.67
CA PRO A 164 -1.76 -38.83 5.37
C PRO A 164 -3.18 -38.61 5.92
N ALA A 165 -3.30 -38.02 7.11
CA ALA A 165 -4.59 -37.67 7.70
C ALA A 165 -5.40 -36.66 6.85
N LEU A 166 -4.73 -35.73 6.19
CA LEU A 166 -5.38 -34.76 5.29
C LEU A 166 -5.75 -35.43 3.96
N VAL A 167 -4.93 -36.33 3.44
CA VAL A 167 -5.24 -37.10 2.21
C VAL A 167 -6.45 -38.00 2.42
N GLN A 168 -6.52 -38.73 3.54
CA GLN A 168 -7.63 -39.61 3.90
C GLN A 168 -8.95 -38.86 4.10
N SER A 169 -8.88 -37.60 4.54
CA SER A 169 -10.07 -36.75 4.71
C SER A 169 -10.69 -36.28 3.39
N LYS A 170 -10.03 -36.54 2.25
CA LYS A 170 -10.61 -36.22 0.95
C LYS A 170 -11.85 -37.04 0.72
N PRO A 171 -12.94 -36.42 0.22
CA PRO A 171 -14.04 -37.19 -0.32
C PRO A 171 -13.46 -38.02 -1.47
N GLN A 172 -13.35 -39.34 -1.27
CA GLN A 172 -13.10 -40.24 -2.38
C GLN A 172 -14.23 -39.99 -3.36
N LYS A 173 -13.88 -39.62 -4.60
CA LYS A 173 -14.87 -39.55 -5.66
C LYS A 173 -15.42 -40.97 -5.83
N LYS A 174 -16.52 -41.27 -5.13
CA LYS A 174 -17.40 -42.37 -5.49
C LYS A 174 -17.95 -41.97 -6.85
N SER A 175 -17.34 -42.49 -7.90
CA SER A 175 -17.91 -42.48 -9.24
C SER A 175 -19.13 -43.40 -9.22
N GLU A 176 -20.21 -43.01 -8.55
CA GLU A 176 -21.53 -43.64 -8.64
C GLU A 176 -22.58 -42.88 -7.83
N PHE A 177 -23.73 -42.65 -8.46
CA PHE A 177 -25.00 -42.19 -7.87
C PHE A 177 -25.13 -40.72 -7.42
N PHE A 178 -25.24 -39.82 -8.41
CA PHE A 178 -26.23 -38.72 -8.34
C PHE A 178 -27.22 -38.87 -9.52
N LYS A 179 -28.09 -39.89 -9.44
CA LYS A 179 -29.40 -39.85 -10.10
C LYS A 179 -30.26 -38.92 -9.26
N GLY A 180 -30.44 -37.66 -9.70
CA GLY A 180 -31.38 -36.77 -9.02
C GLY A 180 -31.01 -35.29 -8.97
N ALA A 181 -30.37 -34.72 -9.99
CA ALA A 181 -30.34 -33.28 -10.17
C ALA A 181 -30.61 -32.95 -11.64
N LYS A 182 -31.75 -32.30 -11.90
CA LYS A 182 -32.17 -31.88 -13.25
C LYS A 182 -31.09 -30.96 -13.86
N PRO A 183 -30.63 -31.21 -15.10
CA PRO A 183 -29.60 -30.39 -15.71
C PRO A 183 -30.22 -29.11 -16.29
N CYS A 184 -30.17 -28.02 -15.52
CA CYS A 184 -30.41 -26.67 -16.04
C CYS A 184 -29.10 -25.89 -16.03
N ALA A 185 -28.19 -26.22 -16.93
CA ALA A 185 -27.12 -25.32 -17.37
C ALA A 185 -26.57 -25.82 -18.71
N ALA A 186 -26.59 -24.95 -19.72
CA ALA A 186 -26.16 -25.26 -21.08
C ALA A 186 -24.68 -25.69 -21.10
N LYS A 187 -24.44 -26.86 -21.71
CA LYS A 187 -23.10 -27.30 -22.13
C LYS A 187 -22.55 -26.30 -23.16
N GLY A 188 -21.63 -25.45 -22.72
CA GLY A 188 -20.70 -24.75 -23.61
C GLY A 188 -19.49 -25.65 -23.86
N GLU A 189 -19.65 -26.66 -24.73
CA GLU A 189 -18.52 -27.38 -25.31
C GLU A 189 -17.79 -26.41 -26.24
N SER A 190 -16.59 -25.96 -25.84
CA SER A 190 -15.64 -25.34 -26.78
C SER A 190 -14.55 -26.36 -27.06
N SER A 191 -14.84 -27.23 -28.02
CA SER A 191 -13.81 -27.92 -28.78
C SER A 191 -12.99 -26.86 -29.53
N LEU A 192 -11.69 -26.84 -29.26
CA LEU A 192 -10.71 -26.10 -30.03
C LEU A 192 -10.65 -26.71 -31.44
N GLN A 193 -11.20 -26.03 -32.43
CA GLN A 193 -10.80 -26.23 -33.83
C GLN A 193 -10.45 -24.90 -34.49
N LEU A 194 -9.20 -24.83 -34.92
CA LEU A 194 -8.67 -23.85 -35.86
C LEU A 194 -9.32 -24.06 -37.23
N SER A 195 -9.94 -23.02 -37.80
CA SER A 195 -9.93 -22.72 -39.24
C SER A 195 -10.52 -21.34 -39.54
N THR A 196 -9.65 -20.49 -40.09
CA THR A 196 -9.80 -19.40 -41.09
C THR A 196 -11.10 -18.57 -41.29
N PRO A 197 -10.95 -17.29 -41.73
CA PRO A 197 -12.02 -16.29 -41.75
C PRO A 197 -12.76 -16.21 -43.11
N ASN A 198 -14.05 -15.88 -43.10
CA ASN A 198 -14.80 -15.20 -44.17
C ASN A 198 -16.11 -14.67 -43.54
N GLN A 199 -16.27 -13.35 -43.40
CA GLN A 199 -16.96 -12.42 -44.31
C GLN A 199 -18.48 -12.65 -44.45
N ASP A 200 -19.19 -11.52 -44.31
CA ASP A 200 -20.57 -11.24 -44.71
C ASP A 200 -21.69 -11.80 -43.81
N ARG A 201 -22.84 -11.17 -43.56
CA ARG A 201 -23.44 -9.86 -43.89
C ARG A 201 -24.84 -9.85 -43.23
N ALA A 202 -25.31 -8.66 -42.82
CA ALA A 202 -26.73 -8.23 -42.66
C ALA A 202 -27.66 -9.01 -41.68
N LYS A 203 -28.14 -8.36 -40.59
CA LYS A 203 -29.35 -7.51 -40.45
C LYS A 203 -30.68 -8.25 -40.20
N SER A 204 -31.45 -7.62 -39.30
CA SER A 204 -32.88 -7.77 -38.99
C SER A 204 -33.22 -8.85 -37.96
N GLY A 205 -34.18 -8.66 -37.05
CA GLY A 205 -35.14 -7.58 -36.92
C GLY A 205 -35.78 -7.58 -35.53
N VAL A 206 -36.29 -6.42 -35.19
CA VAL A 206 -37.01 -6.06 -33.95
C VAL A 206 -38.42 -6.66 -33.98
N GLN A 207 -38.89 -7.25 -32.87
CA GLN A 207 -40.30 -7.19 -32.47
C GLN A 207 -40.41 -7.01 -30.95
N LYS A 208 -41.42 -6.24 -30.55
CA LYS A 208 -41.61 -5.56 -29.27
C LYS A 208 -43.09 -5.75 -28.87
N ILE A 209 -43.37 -5.65 -27.55
CA ILE A 209 -44.68 -5.41 -26.87
C ILE A 209 -45.43 -6.73 -26.50
N LYS A 210 -45.95 -7.02 -25.28
CA LYS A 210 -46.63 -6.23 -24.22
C LYS A 210 -46.62 -6.99 -22.85
N ASP A 211 -46.48 -6.27 -21.73
CA ASP A 211 -46.58 -6.74 -20.31
C ASP A 211 -48.06 -6.90 -19.82
N PRO A 212 -48.40 -7.45 -18.61
CA PRO A 212 -48.16 -6.79 -17.29
C PRO A 212 -47.88 -7.69 -16.04
N SER A 213 -47.00 -7.21 -15.13
CA SER A 213 -46.95 -7.18 -13.63
C SER A 213 -47.51 -8.30 -12.71
N PRO A 214 -47.17 -8.33 -11.38
CA PRO A 214 -46.03 -7.77 -10.65
C PRO A 214 -45.39 -8.78 -9.65
N ALA A 215 -44.08 -8.72 -9.42
CA ALA A 215 -43.49 -9.33 -8.23
C ALA A 215 -42.39 -8.44 -7.65
N ILE A 216 -42.58 -8.13 -6.37
CA ILE A 216 -41.83 -7.23 -5.50
C ILE A 216 -40.33 -7.51 -5.63
N SER A 217 -39.59 -6.62 -6.30
CA SER A 217 -38.13 -6.61 -6.21
C SER A 217 -37.73 -5.68 -5.07
N VAL A 218 -37.31 -6.29 -3.97
CA VAL A 218 -36.53 -5.62 -2.93
C VAL A 218 -35.26 -5.08 -3.59
N ARG A 219 -35.25 -3.78 -3.86
CA ARG A 219 -34.07 -3.04 -4.32
C ARG A 219 -32.99 -3.16 -3.26
N LYS A 220 -32.07 -4.12 -3.43
CA LYS A 220 -30.75 -4.01 -2.82
C LYS A 220 -30.05 -2.85 -3.50
N VAL A 221 -29.97 -1.73 -2.78
CA VAL A 221 -29.12 -0.59 -3.09
C VAL A 221 -27.70 -1.13 -3.24
N SER A 222 -27.29 -1.38 -4.48
CA SER A 222 -25.90 -1.55 -4.81
C SER A 222 -25.21 -0.25 -4.43
N LYS A 223 -24.36 -0.30 -3.39
CA LYS A 223 -23.36 0.74 -3.14
C LYS A 223 -22.41 0.70 -4.34
N SER A 224 -22.85 1.33 -5.42
CA SER A 224 -22.04 1.63 -6.58
C SER A 224 -20.79 2.30 -6.03
N SER A 225 -19.63 1.78 -6.42
CA SER A 225 -18.35 2.42 -6.17
C SER A 225 -18.52 3.88 -6.55
N ALA A 226 -18.49 4.77 -5.55
CA ALA A 226 -18.53 6.20 -5.76
C ALA A 226 -17.44 6.51 -6.78
N LYS A 227 -17.88 6.66 -8.03
CA LYS A 227 -17.10 7.19 -9.14
C LYS A 227 -16.54 8.46 -8.55
N ARG A 228 -15.21 8.50 -8.32
CA ARG A 228 -14.48 9.63 -7.72
C ARG A 228 -15.07 10.92 -8.28
N ARG A 229 -16.07 11.46 -7.60
CA ARG A 229 -16.61 12.77 -7.91
C ARG A 229 -15.49 13.63 -7.37
N ARG A 230 -14.73 14.20 -8.29
CA ARG A 230 -13.84 15.31 -7.98
C ARG A 230 -14.72 16.25 -7.17
N CYS A 231 -14.38 16.50 -5.90
CA CYS A 231 -15.11 17.49 -5.12
C CYS A 231 -15.18 18.75 -5.97
N GLU A 232 -16.41 19.19 -6.22
CA GLU A 232 -16.65 20.45 -6.89
C GLU A 232 -16.13 21.53 -5.96
N ILE A 233 -14.97 22.08 -6.34
CA ILE A 233 -14.32 23.26 -5.76
C ILE A 233 -13.73 22.99 -4.35
N PRO A 234 -12.52 23.49 -4.02
CA PRO A 234 -12.05 23.49 -2.65
C PRO A 234 -13.06 24.29 -1.80
N GLN A 235 -13.86 23.60 -0.99
CA GLN A 235 -14.77 24.28 -0.09
C GLN A 235 -13.94 25.13 0.87
N SER A 236 -14.28 26.41 0.96
CA SER A 236 -13.73 27.30 1.97
C SER A 236 -13.85 26.63 3.34
N PRO A 237 -12.79 26.67 4.18
CA PRO A 237 -12.80 25.95 5.44
C PRO A 237 -13.93 26.45 6.34
N SER A 238 -14.58 25.52 7.03
CA SER A 238 -15.55 25.91 8.04
C SER A 238 -14.85 26.62 9.20
N SER A 239 -15.57 27.52 9.88
CA SER A 239 -15.07 28.21 11.08
C SER A 239 -14.59 27.22 12.15
N THR A 240 -15.23 26.05 12.24
CA THR A 240 -14.85 24.97 13.17
C THR A 240 -13.52 24.34 12.80
N GLU A 241 -13.27 24.06 11.52
CA GLU A 241 -11.99 23.48 11.06
C GLU A 241 -10.83 24.45 11.29
N LEU A 242 -11.02 25.75 11.06
CA LEU A 242 -10.01 26.78 11.37
C LEU A 242 -9.67 26.81 12.87
N LYS A 243 -10.69 26.72 13.73
CA LYS A 243 -10.49 26.66 15.19
C LYS A 243 -9.71 25.41 15.58
N ILE A 244 -10.05 24.26 15.00
CA ILE A 244 -9.33 22.99 15.24
C ILE A 244 -7.86 23.12 14.84
N ALA A 245 -7.58 23.70 13.67
CA ALA A 245 -6.21 23.93 13.21
C ALA A 245 -5.41 24.86 14.15
N CYS A 246 -6.02 25.96 14.61
CA CYS A 246 -5.38 26.87 15.55
C CYS A 246 -5.05 26.20 16.89
N VAL A 247 -6.00 25.41 17.42
CA VAL A 247 -5.77 24.64 18.66
C VAL A 247 -4.67 23.61 18.44
N ALA A 248 -4.70 22.87 17.34
CA ALA A 248 -3.65 21.90 17.01
C ALA A 248 -2.27 22.55 16.93
N ASN A 249 -2.15 23.71 16.25
CA ASN A 249 -0.89 24.43 16.13
C ASN A 249 -0.34 24.84 17.50
N SER A 250 -1.19 25.39 18.38
CA SER A 250 -0.78 25.77 19.74
C SER A 250 -0.37 24.58 20.62
N MET A 251 -0.78 23.36 20.26
CA MET A 251 -0.42 22.13 20.98
C MET A 251 0.89 21.53 20.50
N ILE A 252 1.26 21.75 19.23
CA ILE A 252 2.57 21.36 18.67
C ILE A 252 3.63 22.36 19.17
N ASP A 253 3.34 23.65 19.05
CA ASP A 253 4.27 24.71 19.45
C ASP A 253 3.52 25.78 20.26
N PRO A 254 3.69 25.80 21.60
CA PRO A 254 3.02 26.77 22.49
C PRO A 254 3.42 28.23 22.22
N MET A 255 4.54 28.47 21.54
CA MET A 255 5.04 29.81 21.22
C MET A 255 4.35 30.42 20.00
N GLN A 256 3.61 29.62 19.23
CA GLN A 256 2.88 30.10 18.06
C GLN A 256 1.65 30.93 18.44
N PRO A 257 1.23 31.88 17.59
CA PRO A 257 0.02 32.65 17.81
C PRO A 257 -1.21 31.72 17.88
N LYS A 258 -2.07 31.99 18.87
CA LYS A 258 -3.28 31.18 19.15
C LYS A 258 -4.38 31.34 18.10
N ARG A 259 -4.27 32.34 17.24
CA ARG A 259 -5.19 32.61 16.14
C ARG A 259 -4.36 32.87 14.89
N LEU A 260 -4.64 32.10 13.87
CA LEU A 260 -4.01 32.20 12.56
C LEU A 260 -5.09 32.29 11.50
N ASN A 261 -4.81 33.05 10.45
CA ASN A 261 -5.65 33.12 9.25
C ASN A 261 -5.42 31.88 8.36
N LEU A 262 -6.29 31.68 7.37
CA LEU A 262 -6.22 30.51 6.47
C LEU A 262 -4.85 30.39 5.76
N GLU A 263 -4.30 31.49 5.28
CA GLU A 263 -3.00 31.52 4.60
C GLU A 263 -1.87 31.12 5.55
N GLU A 264 -1.87 31.67 6.76
CA GLU A 264 -0.85 31.39 7.77
C GLU A 264 -0.93 29.92 8.26
N ILE A 265 -2.14 29.37 8.40
CA ILE A 265 -2.33 27.95 8.72
C ILE A 265 -1.80 27.06 7.59
N SER A 266 -2.03 27.46 6.34
CA SER A 266 -1.55 26.72 5.18
C SER A 266 -0.03 26.72 5.10
N GLN A 267 0.59 27.89 5.30
CA GLN A 267 2.05 28.03 5.38
C GLN A 267 2.62 27.19 6.54
N ARG A 268 1.98 27.24 7.70
CA ARG A 268 2.40 26.44 8.86
C ARG A 268 2.31 24.93 8.57
N ALA A 269 1.31 24.48 7.83
CA ALA A 269 1.22 23.08 7.42
C ALA A 269 2.34 22.69 6.45
N ASP A 270 2.76 23.57 5.54
CA ASP A 270 3.91 23.32 4.67
C ASP A 270 5.23 23.23 5.47
N GLU A 271 5.40 24.03 6.52
CA GLU A 271 6.54 23.90 7.45
C GLU A 271 6.53 22.55 8.19
N LEU A 272 5.39 22.17 8.75
CA LEU A 272 5.23 20.88 9.43
C LEU A 272 5.45 19.70 8.48
N LEU A 273 5.05 19.82 7.21
CA LEU A 273 5.36 18.84 6.18
C LEU A 273 6.86 18.70 5.95
N ALA A 274 7.59 19.81 5.91
CA ALA A 274 9.05 19.79 5.76
C ALA A 274 9.74 19.13 6.97
N ILE A 275 9.25 19.38 8.17
CA ILE A 275 9.81 18.85 9.42
C ILE A 275 9.49 17.36 9.58
N TYR A 276 8.21 17.00 9.54
CA TYR A 276 7.75 15.66 9.91
C TYR A 276 7.63 14.72 8.71
N CYS A 277 7.44 15.24 7.49
CA CYS A 277 7.17 14.46 6.29
C CYS A 277 8.07 14.83 5.08
N PRO A 278 9.39 14.99 5.22
CA PRO A 278 10.26 15.48 4.14
C PRO A 278 10.26 14.58 2.89
N ASN A 279 10.04 13.27 3.09
CA ASN A 279 10.03 12.26 2.03
C ASN A 279 8.63 12.04 1.41
N LEU A 280 7.64 12.88 1.74
CA LEU A 280 6.33 12.79 1.11
C LEU A 280 6.43 13.21 -0.36
N TYR A 281 6.04 12.31 -1.27
CA TYR A 281 5.99 12.62 -2.70
C TYR A 281 5.10 13.85 -2.95
N ARG A 282 5.66 14.89 -3.60
CA ARG A 282 4.92 16.13 -3.94
C ARG A 282 3.62 15.88 -4.70
N SER A 283 3.55 14.82 -5.50
CA SER A 283 2.32 14.42 -6.21
C SER A 283 1.22 13.99 -5.25
N ILE A 284 1.56 13.25 -4.18
CA ILE A 284 0.59 12.82 -3.16
C ILE A 284 0.03 14.02 -2.40
N TRP A 285 0.90 14.98 -2.04
CA TRP A 285 0.46 16.20 -1.35
C TRP A 285 -0.50 17.03 -2.23
N ARG A 286 -0.10 17.29 -3.48
CA ARG A 286 -0.90 18.05 -4.44
C ARG A 286 -2.25 17.39 -4.72
N ASP A 287 -2.25 16.08 -4.94
CA ASP A 287 -3.48 15.30 -5.16
C ASP A 287 -4.34 15.28 -3.90
N GLY A 288 -3.71 15.20 -2.72
CA GLY A 288 -4.36 15.24 -1.42
C GLY A 288 -5.09 16.55 -1.17
N ILE A 289 -4.43 17.70 -1.37
CA ILE A 289 -5.06 19.03 -1.29
C ILE A 289 -6.18 19.15 -2.31
N ALA A 290 -5.95 18.75 -3.56
CA ALA A 290 -6.95 18.86 -4.61
C ALA A 290 -8.20 18.00 -4.36
N PHE A 291 -8.06 16.90 -3.62
CA PHE A 291 -9.14 15.96 -3.35
C PHE A 291 -9.85 16.21 -2.01
N HIS A 292 -9.11 16.58 -0.96
CA HIS A 292 -9.64 16.74 0.40
C HIS A 292 -9.74 18.20 0.87
N GLY A 293 -9.18 19.16 0.12
CA GLY A 293 -9.17 20.57 0.49
C GLY A 293 -8.51 20.81 1.85
N PHE A 294 -9.15 21.62 2.71
CA PHE A 294 -8.62 21.97 4.02
C PHE A 294 -8.45 20.77 4.97
N LYS A 295 -9.14 19.65 4.75
CA LYS A 295 -8.90 18.43 5.52
C LYS A 295 -7.51 17.85 5.28
N ALA A 296 -6.92 18.06 4.10
CA ALA A 296 -5.52 17.66 3.87
C ALA A 296 -4.56 18.41 4.80
N ILE A 297 -4.84 19.70 5.05
CA ILE A 297 -4.08 20.55 5.98
C ILE A 297 -4.25 20.03 7.41
N LEU A 298 -5.48 19.76 7.85
CA LEU A 298 -5.73 19.18 9.18
C LEU A 298 -5.02 17.84 9.39
N ALA A 299 -4.92 17.00 8.36
CA ALA A 299 -4.21 15.73 8.43
C ALA A 299 -2.70 15.91 8.71
N VAL A 300 -2.09 17.02 8.28
CA VAL A 300 -0.70 17.35 8.62
C VAL A 300 -0.56 17.60 10.12
N PHE A 301 -1.45 18.43 10.69
CA PHE A 301 -1.48 18.72 12.12
C PHE A 301 -1.75 17.46 12.97
N GLU A 302 -2.67 16.61 12.53
CA GLU A 302 -2.92 15.30 13.16
C GLU A 302 -1.66 14.43 13.15
N THR A 303 -0.95 14.39 12.02
CA THR A 303 0.26 13.58 11.88
C THR A 303 1.37 14.06 12.81
N ALA A 304 1.59 15.37 12.90
CA ALA A 304 2.60 15.95 13.80
C ALA A 304 2.28 15.64 15.27
N LEU A 305 1.04 15.87 15.71
CA LEU A 305 0.64 15.59 17.10
C LEU A 305 0.72 14.11 17.47
N LEU A 306 0.36 13.21 16.55
CA LEU A 306 0.46 11.77 16.80
C LEU A 306 1.90 11.26 16.76
N TYR A 307 2.77 11.91 16.00
CA TYR A 307 4.20 11.63 16.02
C TYR A 307 4.82 12.07 17.35
N ASP A 308 4.58 13.29 17.79
CA ASP A 308 5.09 13.81 19.08
C ASP A 308 4.55 13.03 20.29
N ALA A 309 3.38 12.39 20.15
CA ALA A 309 2.80 11.52 21.16
C ALA A 309 3.27 10.05 21.06
N ASP A 310 4.24 9.72 20.21
CA ASP A 310 4.74 8.36 19.95
C ASP A 310 3.69 7.35 19.45
N HIS A 311 2.56 7.82 18.90
CA HIS A 311 1.52 6.96 18.34
C HIS A 311 1.78 6.59 16.87
N VAL A 312 2.62 7.36 16.17
CA VAL A 312 2.97 7.16 14.76
C VAL A 312 4.49 7.20 14.60
N HIS A 313 5.11 6.09 14.20
CA HIS A 313 6.57 6.04 13.97
C HIS A 313 6.98 6.44 12.54
N THR A 314 6.06 6.35 11.57
CA THR A 314 6.31 6.68 10.17
C THR A 314 5.33 7.77 9.69
N PRO A 315 5.63 9.06 9.95
CA PRO A 315 4.70 10.17 9.72
C PRO A 315 4.31 10.30 8.23
N HIS A 316 5.28 10.24 7.32
CA HIS A 316 5.02 10.27 5.87
C HIS A 316 4.11 9.12 5.40
N GLY A 317 4.30 7.91 5.95
CA GLY A 317 3.50 6.73 5.64
C GLY A 317 2.06 6.89 6.12
N TYR A 318 1.89 7.41 7.34
CA TYR A 318 0.61 7.70 7.95
C TYR A 318 -0.17 8.76 7.18
N LEU A 319 0.44 9.91 6.91
CA LEU A 319 -0.16 11.00 6.14
C LEU A 319 -0.53 10.55 4.72
N SER A 320 0.35 9.81 4.03
CA SER A 320 0.03 9.25 2.72
C SER A 320 -1.17 8.28 2.76
N GLY A 321 -1.34 7.58 3.89
CA GLY A 321 -2.48 6.71 4.15
C GLY A 321 -3.79 7.49 4.27
N ILE A 322 -3.80 8.59 5.03
CA ILE A 322 -4.96 9.48 5.17
C ILE A 322 -5.33 10.09 3.82
N LEU A 323 -4.38 10.70 3.11
CA LEU A 323 -4.64 11.40 1.85
C LEU A 323 -5.15 10.46 0.73
N ARG A 324 -4.91 9.15 0.83
CA ARG A 324 -5.39 8.15 -0.14
C ARG A 324 -6.80 7.61 0.17
N LYS A 325 -7.37 7.91 1.33
CA LYS A 325 -8.75 7.53 1.70
C LYS A 325 -9.77 8.27 0.83
N SER A 326 -11.00 7.75 0.77
CA SER A 326 -12.12 8.51 0.21
C SER A 326 -12.44 9.71 1.11
N ALA A 327 -13.08 10.74 0.56
CA ALA A 327 -13.50 11.93 1.32
C ALA A 327 -14.34 11.55 2.55
N ASP A 328 -15.23 10.55 2.41
CA ASP A 328 -16.08 10.01 3.50
C ASP A 328 -15.32 9.23 4.59
N GLU A 329 -14.03 8.94 4.38
CA GLU A 329 -13.19 8.23 5.35
C GLU A 329 -12.06 9.12 5.90
N CYS A 330 -11.94 10.35 5.37
CA CYS A 330 -10.92 11.33 5.74
C CYS A 330 -11.52 12.29 6.77
N HIS A 331 -11.29 11.99 8.05
CA HIS A 331 -11.83 12.75 9.19
C HIS A 331 -10.76 13.16 10.21
N PRO A 332 -9.70 13.88 9.81
CA PRO A 332 -8.68 14.39 10.73
C PRO A 332 -9.26 15.28 11.83
N GLU A 333 -10.34 16.01 11.55
CA GLU A 333 -11.08 16.82 12.51
C GLU A 333 -11.57 16.04 13.73
N LEU A 334 -12.00 14.78 13.53
CA LEU A 334 -12.50 13.93 14.60
C LEU A 334 -11.36 13.39 15.46
N THR A 335 -10.24 13.00 14.86
CA THR A 335 -9.07 12.55 15.61
C THR A 335 -8.50 13.69 16.45
N LEU A 336 -8.32 14.86 15.84
CA LEU A 336 -7.84 16.06 16.55
C LEU A 336 -8.76 16.42 17.72
N SER A 337 -10.08 16.44 17.50
CA SER A 337 -11.06 16.70 18.56
C SER A 337 -10.95 15.69 19.72
N ARG A 338 -10.72 14.41 19.42
CA ARG A 338 -10.50 13.37 20.45
C ARG A 338 -9.20 13.57 21.22
N LEU A 339 -8.12 13.95 20.55
CA LEU A 339 -6.85 14.28 21.20
C LEU A 339 -7.00 15.47 22.14
N PHE A 340 -7.74 16.50 21.72
CA PHE A 340 -8.02 17.67 22.56
C PHE A 340 -8.83 17.29 23.79
N ALA A 341 -9.88 16.48 23.61
CA ALA A 341 -10.70 15.98 24.71
C ALA A 341 -9.86 15.16 25.71
N ALA A 342 -9.04 14.23 25.22
CA ALA A 342 -8.17 13.41 26.07
C ALA A 342 -7.18 14.26 26.88
N ARG A 343 -6.54 15.26 26.26
CA ARG A 343 -5.57 16.13 26.93
C ARG A 343 -6.23 17.07 27.93
N SER A 344 -7.42 17.59 27.63
CA SER A 344 -8.19 18.41 28.58
C SER A 344 -8.65 17.62 29.80
N ASN A 345 -9.06 16.36 29.62
CA ASN A 345 -9.42 15.47 30.73
C ASN A 345 -8.19 15.09 31.58
N ALA A 346 -7.04 14.84 30.95
CA ALA A 346 -5.79 14.62 31.67
C ALA A 346 -5.38 15.85 32.50
N ALA A 347 -5.49 17.06 31.93
CA ALA A 347 -5.20 18.30 32.64
C ALA A 347 -6.16 18.52 33.83
N LYS A 348 -7.46 18.25 33.66
CA LYS A 348 -8.45 18.30 34.76
C LYS A 348 -8.15 17.29 35.86
N LYS A 349 -7.73 16.07 35.51
CA LYS A 349 -7.34 15.04 36.49
C LYS A 349 -6.12 15.47 37.29
N ILE A 350 -5.09 16.01 36.64
CA ILE A 350 -3.89 16.53 37.30
C ILE A 350 -4.25 17.72 38.21
N ALA A 351 -5.14 18.61 37.77
CA ALA A 351 -5.60 19.73 38.59
C ALA A 351 -6.39 19.25 39.83
N ALA A 352 -7.27 18.26 39.67
CA ALA A 352 -8.01 17.67 40.79
C ALA A 352 -7.09 16.95 41.79
N GLU A 353 -6.07 16.25 41.31
CA GLU A 353 -5.07 15.58 42.15
C GLU A 353 -4.17 16.58 42.90
N LYS A 354 -3.82 17.71 42.28
CA LYS A 354 -3.12 18.82 42.95
C LYS A 354 -3.98 19.54 44.00
N VAL A 355 -5.30 19.58 43.83
CA VAL A 355 -6.23 20.13 44.83
C VAL A 355 -6.45 19.14 45.99
N ALA A 356 -6.37 17.83 45.72
CA ALA A 356 -6.45 16.79 46.75
C ALA A 356 -5.13 16.59 47.53
N GLY A 357 -4.00 17.04 46.99
CA GLY A 357 -2.67 16.83 47.56
C GLY A 357 -1.97 18.10 48.06
N GLY A 358 -2.49 18.76 49.09
CA GLY A 358 -1.73 19.77 49.85
C GLY A 358 -1.89 19.59 51.37
N PRO A 359 -0.93 20.03 52.22
CA PRO A 359 0.51 20.10 52.08
C PRO A 359 1.19 19.15 53.09
N GLU A 360 1.64 17.98 52.68
CA GLU A 360 2.49 17.12 53.52
C GLU A 360 3.68 16.64 52.71
N PHE A 361 4.71 17.46 52.59
CA PHE A 361 6.08 16.99 52.39
C PHE A 361 7.03 18.13 52.77
N ALA A 362 7.20 18.33 54.08
CA ALA A 362 8.38 19.02 54.61
C ALA A 362 9.61 18.12 54.37
N PRO A 363 10.69 18.60 53.76
CA PRO A 363 11.87 17.78 53.55
C PRO A 363 12.78 17.79 54.78
N LYS A 364 13.29 16.59 55.09
CA LYS A 364 14.55 16.26 55.80
C LYS A 364 14.60 16.42 57.33
N ARG A 365 14.76 15.27 58.01
CA ARG A 365 16.00 14.96 58.75
C ARG A 365 16.33 13.47 58.61
N ARG A 366 17.31 13.14 57.77
CA ARG A 366 18.05 11.87 57.90
C ARG A 366 18.92 12.01 59.14
N VAL A 367 18.66 11.17 60.13
CA VAL A 367 19.57 10.94 61.25
C VAL A 367 20.81 10.24 60.68
N VAL A 368 21.95 10.93 60.70
CA VAL A 368 23.26 10.32 60.45
C VAL A 368 23.68 9.69 61.77
N GLY A 369 23.62 8.36 61.86
CA GLY A 369 24.30 7.60 62.89
C GLY A 369 25.73 7.38 62.43
N ASP A 370 26.66 8.13 63.02
CA ASP A 370 28.10 7.96 62.80
C ASP A 370 28.62 6.89 63.78
N LEU A 371 28.97 5.73 63.24
CA LEU A 371 29.62 4.64 63.96
C LEU A 371 31.13 4.73 63.73
N GLY A 372 31.84 5.14 64.78
CA GLY A 372 33.10 4.52 65.20
C GLY A 372 34.29 4.61 64.24
N SER A 373 35.03 5.71 64.33
CA SER A 373 36.46 5.72 64.00
C SER A 373 37.27 5.11 65.15
N ARG A 374 38.12 4.13 64.82
CA ARG A 374 39.14 3.53 65.68
C ARG A 374 40.45 3.48 64.88
N ALA A 375 41.56 3.81 65.55
CA ALA A 375 42.95 3.95 65.07
C ALA A 375 43.21 5.30 64.36
N LEU A 376 44.08 6.20 64.82
CA LEU A 376 45.26 6.14 65.69
C LEU A 376 45.44 7.44 66.47
#